data_AF-M9R8Z4-F1
#
_entry.id   AF-M9R8Z4-F1
#
_cell.length_a   1.000
_cell.length_b   1.000
_cell.length_c   1.000
_cell.angle_alpha   90.00
_cell.angle_beta   90.00
_cell.angle_gamma   90.00
#
_symmetry.space_group_name_H-M   'P 1'
#
loop_
_entity.id
_entity.type
_entity.pdbx_description
1 polymer ?
#
loop_
_entity_poly.entity_id
_entity_poly.type
_entity_poly.pdbx_seq_one_letter_code
_entity_poly.pdbx_strand_id
1 'polypeptide(L)'
;MFRIATRALPKWFADEIAIGMTDTALTSALEQVLGIFGGSCGPGRLDVAHQAAGLKIWGGWRFLNLRTETPPFSGAKTLAMARHIYGIPDPDDEQMALF
;
A
#
# COMPACT_ATOMS: atom_id res chain seq x y z
N MET A 1 -10.29 2.20 -1.51
CA MET A 1 -9.68 1.01 -0.88
C MET A 1 -8.23 1.20 -0.47
N PHE A 2 -7.32 1.63 -1.37
CA PHE A 2 -5.88 1.67 -1.08
C PHE A 2 -5.55 2.46 0.20
N ARG A 3 -5.94 3.75 0.26
CA ARG A 3 -5.77 4.58 1.47
C ARG A 3 -6.42 4.02 2.74
N ILE A 4 -7.45 3.16 2.62
CA ILE A 4 -8.07 2.52 3.78
C ILE A 4 -7.13 1.44 4.32
N ALA A 5 -6.60 0.59 3.44
CA ALA A 5 -5.64 -0.46 3.79
C ALA A 5 -4.30 0.11 4.28
N THR A 6 -3.82 1.20 3.68
CA THR A 6 -2.52 1.81 3.99
C THR A 6 -2.63 3.04 4.91
N ARG A 7 -3.74 3.22 5.62
CA ARG A 7 -4.00 4.42 6.43
C ARG A 7 -2.95 4.71 7.50
N ALA A 8 -2.23 3.68 7.95
CA ALA A 8 -1.19 3.79 8.97
C ALA A 8 0.15 4.24 8.38
N LEU A 9 0.38 4.05 7.08
CA LEU A 9 1.64 4.41 6.41
C LEU A 9 2.04 5.88 6.64
N PRO A 10 1.21 6.89 6.29
CA PRO A 10 1.57 8.29 6.54
C PRO A 10 1.55 8.69 8.03
N LYS A 11 1.07 7.82 8.93
CA LYS A 11 1.07 8.08 10.37
C LYS A 11 2.31 7.55 11.04
N TRP A 12 2.84 6.43 10.56
CA TRP A 12 3.97 5.73 11.16
C TRP A 12 5.30 6.09 10.50
N PHE A 13 5.27 6.44 9.20
CA PHE A 13 6.46 6.69 8.39
C PHE A 13 6.45 8.09 7.76
N ALA A 14 5.95 9.08 8.50
CA ALA A 14 5.75 10.43 7.98
C ALA A 14 7.07 11.08 7.56
N ASP A 15 8.11 10.92 8.37
CA ASP A 15 9.42 11.51 8.14
C ASP A 15 10.13 10.83 6.96
N GLU A 16 10.06 9.49 6.89
CA GLU A 16 10.63 8.70 5.80
C GLU A 16 9.93 8.98 4.47
N ILE A 17 8.61 9.15 4.47
CA ILE A 17 7.86 9.56 3.27
C ILE A 17 8.34 10.93 2.78
N ALA A 18 8.59 11.88 3.69
CA ALA A 18 9.02 13.23 3.33
C ALA A 18 10.44 13.26 2.75
N ILE A 19 11.34 12.42 3.27
CA ILE A 19 12.72 12.29 2.78
C ILE A 19 12.77 11.52 1.46
N GLY A 20 11.91 10.50 1.30
CA GLY A 20 11.96 9.54 0.21
C GLY A 20 12.42 8.17 0.70
N MET A 21 11.91 7.13 0.03
CA MET A 21 12.16 5.74 0.39
C MET A 21 12.59 4.96 -0.84
N THR A 22 13.61 4.11 -0.69
CA THR A 22 13.96 3.10 -1.69
C THR A 22 12.84 2.06 -1.81
N ASP A 23 12.80 1.31 -2.90
CA ASP A 23 11.80 0.25 -3.08
C ASP A 23 11.83 -0.79 -1.96
N THR A 24 13.02 -1.14 -1.46
CA THR A 24 13.19 -2.07 -0.34
C THR A 24 12.59 -1.48 0.95
N ALA A 25 12.91 -0.22 1.27
CA ALA A 25 12.40 0.43 2.47
C ALA A 25 10.88 0.60 2.41
N LEU A 26 10.34 1.02 1.26
CA LEU A 26 8.91 1.17 1.05
C LEU A 26 8.19 -0.20 1.12
N THR A 27 8.80 -1.26 0.61
CA THR A 27 8.27 -2.63 0.72
C THR A 27 8.15 -3.02 2.19
N SER A 28 9.21 -2.88 2.99
CA SER A 28 9.18 -3.23 4.41
C SER A 28 8.16 -2.40 5.20
N ALA A 29 8.04 -1.09 4.91
CA ALA A 29 7.04 -0.24 5.54
C ALA A 29 5.61 -0.66 5.18
N LEU A 30 5.35 -1.03 3.92
CA LEU A 30 4.05 -1.56 3.50
C LEU A 30 3.76 -2.91 4.14
N GLU A 31 4.73 -3.82 4.22
CA GLU A 31 4.55 -5.11 4.92
C GLU A 31 4.17 -4.90 6.39
N GLN A 32 4.84 -3.97 7.07
CA GLN A 32 4.53 -3.64 8.46
C GLN A 32 3.13 -3.03 8.62
N VAL A 33 2.72 -2.14 7.72
CA VAL A 33 1.39 -1.50 7.76
C VAL A 33 0.26 -2.47 7.43
N LEU A 34 0.46 -3.36 6.46
CA LEU A 34 -0.57 -4.30 6.01
C LEU A 34 -0.68 -5.50 6.96
N GLY A 35 0.40 -5.88 7.64
CA GLY A 35 0.44 -6.98 8.59
C GLY A 35 0.13 -8.35 7.97
N ILE A 36 -0.02 -9.38 8.83
CA ILE A 36 -0.27 -10.76 8.37
C ILE A 36 -1.55 -10.84 7.53
N PHE A 37 -2.64 -10.26 8.04
CA PHE A 37 -3.91 -10.12 7.35
C PHE A 37 -4.77 -9.09 8.09
N GLY A 38 -5.50 -8.25 7.37
CA GLY A 38 -6.39 -7.26 7.97
C GLY A 38 -7.44 -6.75 6.99
N GLY A 39 -8.35 -5.91 7.49
CA GLY A 39 -9.39 -5.34 6.66
C GLY A 39 -10.33 -4.40 7.40
N SER A 40 -11.28 -3.84 6.65
CA SER A 40 -12.37 -3.02 7.15
C SER A 40 -13.61 -3.31 6.32
N CYS A 41 -14.73 -3.62 6.99
CA CYS A 41 -16.02 -3.82 6.36
C CYS A 41 -17.15 -3.18 7.20
N GLY A 42 -18.37 -3.10 6.64
CA GLY A 42 -19.56 -2.65 7.36
C GLY A 42 -20.70 -2.20 6.43
N PRO A 43 -21.94 -2.09 6.93
CA PRO A 43 -23.08 -1.64 6.13
C PRO A 43 -22.81 -0.27 5.48
N GLY A 44 -23.04 -0.17 4.17
CA GLY A 44 -22.81 1.06 3.39
C GLY A 44 -21.35 1.47 3.23
N ARG A 45 -20.39 0.62 3.65
CA ARG A 45 -18.95 0.88 3.53
C ARG A 45 -18.33 -0.10 2.54
N LEU A 46 -17.28 0.34 1.86
CA LEU A 46 -16.46 -0.54 1.02
C LEU A 46 -15.82 -1.62 1.89
N ASP A 47 -15.96 -2.89 1.50
CA ASP A 47 -15.21 -4.00 2.06
C ASP A 47 -13.77 -3.92 1.53
N VAL A 48 -12.80 -3.95 2.43
CA VAL A 48 -11.37 -3.87 2.12
C VAL A 48 -10.67 -4.96 2.89
N ALA A 49 -9.88 -5.77 2.19
CA ALA A 49 -8.98 -6.74 2.81
C ALA A 49 -7.56 -6.48 2.33
N HIS A 50 -6.58 -6.85 3.14
CA HIS A 50 -5.18 -6.70 2.80
C HIS A 50 -4.29 -7.71 3.50
N GLN A 51 -3.11 -7.94 2.92
CA GLN A 51 -2.10 -8.86 3.41
C GLN A 51 -0.71 -8.39 2.99
N ALA A 52 0.26 -8.45 3.91
CA ALA A 52 1.66 -8.13 3.64
C ALA A 52 2.28 -9.08 2.61
N ALA A 53 1.99 -10.39 2.69
CA ALA A 53 2.51 -11.38 1.75
C ALA A 53 2.06 -11.06 0.31
N GLY A 54 3.02 -10.66 -0.52
CA GLY A 54 2.77 -10.21 -1.89
C GLY A 54 2.09 -8.84 -1.98
N LEU A 55 2.11 -8.05 -0.91
CA LEU A 55 1.56 -6.69 -0.81
C LEU A 55 0.15 -6.56 -1.39
N LYS A 56 -0.75 -7.45 -0.99
CA LYS A 56 -2.06 -7.61 -1.62
C LYS A 56 -3.09 -6.72 -0.95
N ILE A 57 -3.89 -6.04 -1.76
CA ILE A 57 -5.05 -5.25 -1.31
C ILE A 57 -6.24 -5.56 -2.21
N TRP A 58 -7.35 -5.93 -1.57
CA TRP A 58 -8.65 -6.14 -2.18
C TRP A 58 -9.61 -5.03 -1.78
N GLY A 59 -10.61 -4.77 -2.62
CA GLY A 59 -11.68 -3.86 -2.27
C GLY A 59 -12.91 -4.04 -3.15
N GLY A 60 -14.09 -4.00 -2.54
CA GLY A 60 -15.35 -4.28 -3.20
C GLY A 60 -16.56 -3.76 -2.43
N TRP A 61 -17.67 -3.55 -3.12
CA TRP A 61 -18.95 -3.17 -2.49
C TRP A 61 -19.73 -4.36 -1.94
N ARG A 62 -19.30 -5.59 -2.27
CA ARG A 62 -19.83 -6.85 -1.74
C ARG A 62 -18.74 -7.51 -0.91
N PHE A 63 -19.14 -8.49 -0.11
CA PHE A 63 -18.21 -9.34 0.63
C PHE A 63 -17.18 -9.96 -0.33
N LEU A 64 -15.90 -9.73 -0.02
CA LEU A 64 -14.79 -10.17 -0.85
C LEU A 64 -14.55 -11.68 -0.72
N ASN A 65 -14.51 -12.40 -1.84
CA ASN A 65 -14.02 -13.78 -1.87
C ASN A 65 -12.54 -13.82 -2.23
N LEU A 66 -11.68 -13.74 -1.22
CA LEU A 66 -10.21 -13.67 -1.37
C LEU A 66 -9.57 -14.91 -2.01
N ARG A 67 -10.30 -16.03 -2.08
CA ARG A 67 -9.83 -17.27 -2.71
C ARG A 67 -9.97 -17.22 -4.23
N THR A 68 -11.00 -16.58 -4.73
CA THR A 68 -11.32 -16.54 -6.17
C THR A 68 -11.05 -15.18 -6.79
N GLU A 69 -11.10 -14.11 -6.00
CA GLU A 69 -10.90 -12.75 -6.48
C GLU A 69 -9.42 -12.38 -6.52
N THR A 70 -8.97 -11.94 -7.69
CA THR A 70 -7.63 -11.40 -7.88
C THR A 70 -7.51 -10.04 -7.20
N PRO A 71 -6.48 -9.81 -6.37
CA PRO A 71 -6.28 -8.51 -5.76
C PRO A 71 -5.97 -7.46 -6.85
N PRO A 72 -6.70 -6.33 -6.90
CA PRO A 72 -6.41 -5.25 -7.84
C PRO A 72 -5.02 -4.63 -7.63
N PHE A 73 -4.46 -4.74 -6.42
CA PHE A 73 -3.10 -4.32 -6.08
C PHE A 73 -2.31 -5.48 -5.47
N SER A 74 -1.14 -5.76 -6.05
CA SER A 74 -0.20 -6.77 -5.56
C SER A 74 1.23 -6.44 -5.99
N GLY A 75 2.21 -6.75 -5.14
CA GLY A 75 3.64 -6.62 -5.44
C GLY A 75 4.01 -5.21 -5.91
N ALA A 76 4.74 -5.13 -7.03
CA ALA A 76 5.19 -3.87 -7.63
C ALA A 76 4.05 -2.87 -7.91
N LYS A 77 2.85 -3.36 -8.24
CA LYS A 77 1.68 -2.49 -8.46
C LYS A 77 1.26 -1.77 -7.17
N THR A 78 1.45 -2.42 -6.02
CA THR A 78 1.19 -1.81 -4.71
C THR A 78 2.24 -0.77 -4.38
N LEU A 79 3.53 -1.02 -4.65
CA LEU A 79 4.59 -0.02 -4.48
C LEU A 79 4.34 1.22 -5.35
N ALA A 80 4.12 1.03 -6.65
CA ALA A 80 3.89 2.13 -7.57
C ALA A 80 2.67 2.97 -7.16
N MET A 81 1.61 2.32 -6.69
CA MET A 81 0.42 3.01 -6.19
C MET A 81 0.69 3.75 -4.87
N ALA A 82 1.51 3.20 -3.97
CA ALA A 82 1.92 3.89 -2.75
C ALA A 82 2.73 5.15 -3.06
N ARG A 83 3.75 5.04 -3.94
CA ARG A 83 4.52 6.20 -4.41
C ARG A 83 3.61 7.26 -5.01
N HIS A 84 2.69 6.86 -5.89
CA HIS A 84 1.75 7.79 -6.54
C HIS A 84 0.80 8.49 -5.56
N ILE A 85 0.20 7.76 -4.62
CA ILE A 85 -0.82 8.32 -3.71
C ILE A 85 -0.22 9.20 -2.63
N TYR A 86 0.98 8.87 -2.16
CA TYR A 86 1.66 9.54 -1.05
C TYR A 86 2.79 10.47 -1.49
N GLY A 87 3.12 10.51 -2.78
CA GLY A 87 4.15 11.38 -3.34
C GLY A 87 5.55 11.03 -2.84
N ILE A 88 5.84 9.74 -2.61
CA ILE A 88 7.10 9.28 -2.01
C ILE A 88 8.22 9.32 -3.05
N PRO A 89 9.24 10.19 -2.89
CA PRO A 89 10.39 10.22 -3.80
C PRO A 89 11.15 8.89 -3.76
N ASP A 90 11.73 8.52 -4.90
CA ASP A 90 12.68 7.42 -4.98
C ASP A 90 14.11 7.99 -4.96
N PRO A 91 14.88 7.78 -3.88
CA PRO A 91 16.25 8.28 -3.81
C PRO A 91 17.21 7.54 -4.75
N ASP A 92 16.84 6.35 -5.25
CA ASP A 92 17.65 5.58 -6.21
C ASP A 92 17.34 5.98 -7.67
N ASP A 93 16.34 6.84 -7.90
CA ASP A 93 16.00 7.32 -9.24
C ASP A 93 17.00 8.41 -9.68
N GLU A 94 18.01 7.98 -10.44
CA GLU A 94 19.11 8.83 -10.97
C GLU A 94 18.60 10.05 -11.76
N GLN A 95 17.33 10.10 -12.20
CA GLN A 95 16.78 11.28 -12.86
C GLN A 95 16.60 12.51 -11.94
N MET A 96 16.71 12.34 -10.62
CA MET A 96 16.72 13.45 -9.65
C MET A 96 18.11 14.08 -9.45
N ALA A 97 19.18 13.50 -10.02
CA ALA A 97 20.57 13.97 -9.84
C ALA A 97 21.01 15.05 -10.86
N LEU A 98 20.12 15.49 -11.75
CA LEU A 98 20.42 16.42 -12.84
C LEU A 98 19.74 17.78 -12.67
N PHE A 99 20.03 18.49 -11.58
CA PHE A 99 19.95 19.96 -11.52
C PHE A 99 21.00 20.53 -10.56
#